data_AF-A0A2P9HEI5-F1
#
_entry.id   AF-A0A2P9HEI5-F1
#
_cell.length_a   1.000
_cell.length_b   1.000
_cell.length_c   1.000
_cell.angle_alpha   90.00
_cell.angle_beta   90.00
_cell.angle_gamma   90.00
#
_symmetry.space_group_name_H-M   'P 1'
#
loop_
_entity.id
_entity.type
_entity.pdbx_description
1 polymer ?
#
loop_
_entity_poly.entity_id
_entity_poly.type
_entity_poly.pdbx_seq_one_letter_code
_entity_poly.pdbx_strand_id
1 'polypeptide(L)'
;MVRAIRLEYMRAIIGIRTLGIEIRRVFEANFRVYGVRKVWRQLKREGFDVARCTVARLMRSMGLQGIIRGKPIRTTFPDKTAPSPLDRVKRQFKAAAPNRLWVSDFTYGAPRPNRGGI
;
A
#
# COMPACT_ATOMS: atom_id res chain seq x y z
N MET A 1 22.30 -2.93 31.44
CA MET A 1 21.38 -2.36 30.42
C MET A 1 21.43 -3.08 29.07
N VAL A 2 22.60 -3.26 28.44
CA VAL A 2 22.72 -3.85 27.08
C VAL A 2 22.23 -5.31 26.97
N ARG A 3 22.34 -6.11 28.04
CA ARG A 3 21.83 -7.51 28.09
C ARG A 3 20.30 -7.61 28.04
N ALA A 4 19.58 -6.65 28.62
CA ALA A 4 18.11 -6.63 28.61
C ALA A 4 17.58 -6.27 27.22
N ILE A 5 18.14 -5.21 26.61
CA ILE A 5 17.83 -4.83 25.22
C ILE A 5 18.12 -5.98 24.26
N ARG A 6 19.24 -6.71 24.45
CA ARG A 6 19.62 -7.85 23.60
C ARG A 6 18.69 -9.06 23.74
N LEU A 7 18.15 -9.32 24.94
CA LEU A 7 17.17 -10.39 25.16
C LEU A 7 15.78 -10.02 24.61
N GLU A 8 15.37 -8.77 24.77
CA GLU A 8 14.10 -8.25 24.23
C GLU A 8 14.13 -8.20 22.71
N TYR A 9 15.26 -7.77 22.12
CA TYR A 9 15.51 -7.86 20.68
C TYR A 9 15.50 -9.31 20.19
N MET A 10 16.17 -10.24 20.89
CA MET A 10 16.13 -11.65 20.50
C MET A 10 14.71 -12.23 20.58
N ARG A 11 13.93 -11.88 21.60
CA ARG A 11 12.50 -12.27 21.70
C ARG A 11 11.68 -11.70 20.55
N ALA A 12 11.89 -10.42 20.19
CA ALA A 12 11.21 -9.78 19.06
C ALA A 12 11.63 -10.38 17.70
N ILE A 13 12.91 -10.72 17.52
CA ILE A 13 13.44 -11.33 16.30
C ILE A 13 12.94 -12.78 16.13
N ILE A 14 12.94 -13.56 17.21
CA ILE A 14 12.34 -14.90 17.23
C ILE A 14 10.84 -14.80 16.95
N GLY A 15 10.14 -13.80 17.51
CA GLY A 15 8.74 -13.51 17.23
C GLY A 15 8.47 -13.19 15.75
N ILE A 16 9.32 -12.42 15.09
CA ILE A 16 9.18 -12.10 13.66
C ILE A 16 9.43 -13.32 12.76
N ARG A 17 10.43 -14.14 13.11
CA ARG A 17 10.79 -15.32 12.32
C ARG A 17 9.73 -16.43 12.46
N THR A 18 9.19 -16.62 13.66
CA THR A 18 8.06 -17.53 13.92
C THR A 18 6.78 -17.06 13.24
N LEU A 19 6.50 -15.75 13.27
CA LEU A 19 5.35 -15.16 12.57
C LEU A 19 5.41 -15.40 11.06
N GLY A 20 6.62 -15.36 10.46
CA GLY A 20 6.78 -15.66 9.04
C GLY A 20 6.46 -17.11 8.68
N ILE A 21 6.79 -18.05 9.56
CA ILE A 21 6.45 -19.47 9.40
C ILE A 21 4.93 -19.67 9.51
N GLU A 22 4.29 -19.04 10.49
CA GLU A 22 2.83 -19.17 10.66
C GLU A 22 2.05 -18.53 9.52
N ILE A 23 2.50 -17.36 9.03
CA ILE A 23 1.95 -16.73 7.82
C ILE A 23 2.00 -17.69 6.64
N ARG A 24 3.12 -18.38 6.45
CA ARG A 24 3.29 -19.34 5.36
C ARG A 24 2.40 -20.58 5.54
N ARG A 25 2.32 -21.12 6.75
CA ARG A 25 1.44 -22.25 7.09
C ARG A 25 -0.02 -21.92 6.79
N VAL A 26 -0.51 -20.77 7.27
CA VAL A 26 -1.88 -20.29 7.02
C VAL A 26 -2.10 -20.05 5.52
N PHE A 27 -1.11 -19.51 4.82
CA PHE A 27 -1.21 -19.25 3.38
C PHE A 27 -1.30 -20.54 2.55
N GLU A 28 -0.47 -21.54 2.85
CA GLU A 28 -0.46 -22.84 2.19
C GLU A 28 -1.72 -23.66 2.54
N ALA A 29 -2.13 -23.67 3.80
CA ALA A 29 -3.37 -24.34 4.25
C ALA A 29 -4.64 -23.78 3.60
N ASN A 30 -4.62 -22.50 3.19
CA ASN A 30 -5.73 -21.84 2.52
C ASN A 30 -5.57 -21.76 0.99
N PHE A 31 -4.84 -22.72 0.40
CA PHE A 31 -4.63 -22.86 -1.04
C PHE A 31 -4.12 -21.58 -1.74
N ARG A 32 -3.33 -20.76 -1.03
CA ARG A 32 -2.79 -19.48 -1.54
C ARG A 32 -3.86 -18.43 -1.92
N VAL A 33 -5.12 -18.66 -1.54
CA VAL A 33 -6.23 -17.73 -1.80
C VAL A 33 -6.18 -16.53 -0.84
N TYR A 34 -5.58 -16.70 0.33
CA TYR A 34 -5.63 -15.70 1.40
C TYR A 34 -4.61 -14.59 1.18
N GLY A 35 -5.09 -13.38 0.89
CA GLY A 35 -4.26 -12.18 0.93
C GLY A 35 -4.06 -11.66 2.35
N VAL A 36 -3.26 -10.59 2.46
CA VAL A 36 -2.85 -9.93 3.73
C VAL A 36 -4.00 -9.78 4.74
N ARG A 37 -5.20 -9.32 4.32
CA ARG A 37 -6.33 -9.09 5.23
C ARG A 37 -6.94 -10.38 5.80
N LYS A 38 -6.87 -11.49 5.07
CA LYS A 38 -7.41 -12.78 5.53
C LYS A 38 -6.41 -13.48 6.44
N VAL A 39 -5.13 -13.49 6.06
CA VAL A 39 -4.03 -13.99 6.91
C VAL A 39 -3.97 -13.24 8.24
N TRP A 40 -4.03 -11.90 8.21
CA TRP A 40 -4.03 -11.10 9.45
C TRP A 40 -5.21 -11.41 10.37
N ARG A 41 -6.42 -11.60 9.82
CA ARG A 41 -7.60 -11.98 10.62
C ARG A 41 -7.47 -13.38 11.21
N GLN A 42 -6.86 -14.31 10.47
CA GLN A 42 -6.61 -15.66 10.96
C GLN A 42 -5.61 -15.65 12.11
N LEU A 43 -4.48 -14.93 11.96
CA LEU A 43 -3.49 -14.75 13.01
C LEU A 43 -4.09 -14.11 14.27
N LYS A 44 -4.98 -13.11 14.10
CA LYS A 44 -5.67 -12.48 15.23
C LYS A 44 -6.61 -13.45 15.96
N ARG A 45 -7.22 -14.41 15.25
CA ARG A 45 -8.05 -15.46 15.86
C ARG A 45 -7.22 -16.49 16.62
N GLU A 46 -6.00 -16.73 16.18
CA GLU A 46 -5.04 -17.63 16.82
C GLU A 46 -4.29 -16.96 18.00
N GLY A 47 -4.62 -15.71 18.33
CA GLY A 47 -4.08 -15.00 19.49
C GLY A 47 -2.82 -14.18 19.23
N PHE A 48 -2.38 -14.03 17.98
CA PHE A 48 -1.24 -13.18 17.65
C PHE A 48 -1.64 -11.71 17.62
N ASP A 49 -1.06 -10.90 18.52
CA ASP A 49 -1.20 -9.44 18.49
C ASP A 49 -0.20 -8.84 17.49
N VAL A 50 -0.59 -8.81 16.23
CA VAL A 50 0.24 -8.30 15.13
C VAL A 50 -0.49 -7.25 14.32
N ALA A 51 0.21 -6.16 14.03
CA ALA A 51 -0.31 -5.12 13.15
C ALA A 51 -0.43 -5.63 11.71
N ARG A 52 -1.49 -5.20 11.02
CA ARG A 52 -1.72 -5.52 9.59
C ARG A 52 -0.52 -5.15 8.71
N CYS A 53 0.17 -4.05 9.02
CA CYS A 53 1.34 -3.59 8.27
C CYS A 53 2.53 -4.56 8.38
N THR A 54 2.71 -5.22 9.54
CA THR A 54 3.75 -6.23 9.76
C THR A 54 3.49 -7.46 8.90
N VAL A 55 2.25 -7.97 8.92
CA VAL A 55 1.85 -9.09 8.05
C VAL A 55 2.02 -8.74 6.58
N ALA A 56 1.65 -7.51 6.19
CA ALA A 56 1.83 -7.03 4.81
C ALA A 56 3.31 -6.98 4.39
N ARG A 57 4.19 -6.47 5.24
CA ARG A 57 5.64 -6.43 4.98
C ARG A 57 6.23 -7.83 4.87
N LEU A 58 5.88 -8.72 5.79
CA LEU A 58 6.38 -10.10 5.79
C LEU A 58 5.90 -10.86 4.55
N MET A 59 4.62 -10.78 4.20
CA MET A 59 4.11 -11.38 2.97
C MET A 59 4.79 -10.81 1.72
N ARG A 60 5.03 -9.49 1.66
CA ARG A 60 5.78 -8.87 0.55
C ARG A 60 7.23 -9.36 0.48
N SER A 61 7.91 -9.45 1.62
CA SER A 61 9.30 -9.94 1.69
C SER A 61 9.43 -11.40 1.27
N MET A 62 8.39 -12.22 1.47
CA MET A 62 8.34 -13.62 1.07
C MET A 62 7.74 -13.84 -0.33
N GLY A 63 7.32 -12.78 -1.02
CA GLY A 63 6.65 -12.88 -2.32
C GLY A 63 5.27 -13.55 -2.27
N LEU A 64 4.65 -13.65 -1.10
CA LEU A 64 3.32 -14.27 -0.94
C LEU A 64 2.24 -13.27 -1.31
N GLN A 65 1.50 -13.58 -2.37
CA GLN A 65 0.36 -12.77 -2.81
C GLN A 65 -0.89 -13.63 -2.85
N GLY A 66 -1.94 -13.17 -2.16
CA GLY A 66 -3.24 -13.83 -2.24
C GLY A 66 -3.87 -13.61 -3.60
N ILE A 67 -4.65 -14.60 -4.05
CA ILE A 67 -5.42 -14.51 -5.29
C ILE A 67 -6.46 -13.39 -5.16
N ILE A 68 -6.35 -12.38 -6.04
CA ILE A 68 -7.37 -11.35 -6.22
C ILE A 68 -8.25 -11.80 -7.39
N ARG A 69 -9.56 -12.01 -7.14
CA ARG A 69 -10.53 -12.22 -8.22
C ARG A 69 -10.78 -10.88 -8.90
N GLY A 70 -10.37 -10.79 -10.16
CA GLY A 70 -10.53 -9.59 -10.99
C GLY A 70 -9.19 -9.04 -11.48
N LYS A 71 -9.12 -8.74 -12.78
CA LYS A 71 -8.01 -7.96 -13.34
C LYS A 71 -8.09 -6.55 -12.75
N PRO A 72 -6.99 -5.93 -12.28
CA PRO A 72 -7.02 -4.48 -12.03
C PRO A 72 -7.34 -3.81 -13.36
N ILE A 73 -8.61 -3.43 -13.55
CA ILE A 73 -9.06 -2.74 -14.74
C ILE A 73 -8.48 -1.33 -14.63
N ARG A 74 -7.35 -1.12 -15.29
CA ARG A 74 -6.81 0.21 -15.54
C ARG A 74 -7.51 0.71 -16.79
N THR A 75 -8.70 1.27 -16.61
CA THR A 75 -9.62 1.64 -17.70
C THR A 75 -9.09 2.75 -18.60
N THR A 76 -8.10 3.52 -18.14
CA THR A 76 -7.71 4.76 -18.81
C THR A 76 -6.19 4.85 -18.93
N PHE A 77 -5.71 4.77 -20.17
CA PHE A 77 -4.40 5.30 -20.53
C PHE A 77 -4.55 6.82 -20.66
N PRO A 78 -3.74 7.64 -19.97
CA PRO A 78 -3.78 9.09 -20.16
C PRO A 78 -3.44 9.39 -21.62
N ASP A 79 -4.38 10.01 -22.32
CA ASP A 79 -4.19 10.45 -23.69
C ASP A 79 -3.22 11.64 -23.68
N LYS A 80 -2.04 11.44 -24.29
CA LYS A 80 -1.01 12.48 -24.40
C LYS A 80 -1.40 13.59 -25.37
N THR A 81 -2.47 13.41 -26.15
CA THR A 81 -2.94 14.36 -27.16
C THR A 81 -4.02 15.30 -26.62
N ALA A 82 -4.54 15.07 -25.42
CA ALA A 82 -5.46 15.99 -24.78
C ALA A 82 -4.75 17.35 -24.56
N PRO A 83 -5.39 18.48 -24.93
CA PRO A 83 -4.76 19.80 -24.80
C PRO A 83 -4.49 20.06 -23.31
N SER A 84 -3.21 20.02 -22.93
CA SER A 84 -2.79 20.49 -21.62
C SER A 84 -3.12 21.97 -21.51
N PRO A 85 -3.66 22.44 -20.37
CA PRO A 85 -3.75 23.86 -20.09
C PRO A 85 -2.39 24.51 -20.30
N LEU A 86 -2.36 25.65 -21.01
CA LEU A 86 -1.14 26.40 -21.27
C LEU A 86 -0.51 26.82 -19.94
N ASP A 87 0.68 26.30 -19.66
CA ASP A 87 1.47 26.70 -18.50
C ASP A 87 1.95 28.15 -18.69
N ARG A 88 1.22 29.08 -18.09
CA ARG A 88 1.53 30.52 -18.14
C ARG A 88 2.84 30.88 -17.44
N VAL A 89 3.34 30.00 -16.57
CA VAL A 89 4.53 30.23 -15.75
C VAL A 89 5.73 29.45 -16.30
N LYS A 90 5.53 28.57 -17.30
CA LYS A 90 6.56 27.71 -17.90
C LYS A 90 7.44 27.01 -16.84
N ARG A 91 6.82 26.59 -15.72
CA ARG A 91 7.48 26.02 -14.53
C ARG A 91 8.54 26.93 -13.87
N GLN A 92 8.51 28.24 -14.10
CA GLN A 92 9.38 29.21 -13.44
C GLN A 92 8.75 29.74 -12.15
N PHE A 93 8.95 29.02 -11.05
CA PHE A 93 8.36 29.38 -9.75
C PHE A 93 9.12 30.47 -8.97
N LYS A 94 10.12 31.11 -9.62
CA LYS A 94 10.93 32.17 -9.01
C LYS A 94 10.37 33.53 -9.40
N ALA A 95 9.89 34.30 -8.42
CA ALA A 95 9.45 35.68 -8.61
C ALA A 95 10.52 36.66 -8.12
N ALA A 96 10.63 37.81 -8.79
CA ALA A 96 11.58 38.87 -8.43
C ALA A 96 11.19 39.64 -7.15
N ALA A 97 9.93 39.55 -6.72
CA ALA A 97 9.40 40.19 -5.52
C ALA A 97 8.22 39.37 -4.94
N PRO A 98 7.90 39.51 -3.64
CA PRO A 98 6.72 38.89 -3.03
C PRO A 98 5.42 39.27 -3.76
N ASN A 99 4.39 38.42 -3.67
CA ASN A 99 3.05 38.63 -4.25
C ASN A 99 2.94 38.72 -5.79
N ARG A 100 4.02 38.46 -6.55
CA ARG A 100 3.95 38.41 -8.03
C ARG A 100 3.53 37.07 -8.61
N LEU A 101 3.72 35.98 -7.89
CA LEU A 101 3.35 34.64 -8.33
C LEU A 101 2.66 33.91 -7.18
N TRP A 102 1.46 33.43 -7.45
CA TRP A 102 0.67 32.64 -6.51
C TRP A 102 0.51 31.26 -7.13
N VAL A 103 1.05 30.25 -6.47
CA VAL A 103 1.00 28.85 -6.93
C VAL A 103 0.06 28.11 -5.99
N SER A 104 -0.88 27.37 -6.57
CA SER A 104 -1.77 26.49 -5.82
C SER A 104 -1.83 25.14 -6.53
N ASP A 105 -1.62 24.06 -5.79
CA ASP A 105 -1.76 22.70 -6.30
C ASP A 105 -3.23 22.27 -6.23
N PHE A 106 -3.84 22.07 -7.40
CA PHE A 106 -5.18 21.47 -7.49
C PHE A 106 -5.08 20.15 -8.24
N THR A 107 -5.43 19.06 -7.57
CA THR A 107 -5.53 17.74 -8.20
C THR A 107 -6.95 17.58 -8.75
N TYR A 108 -7.11 17.53 -10.08
CA TYR A 108 -8.40 17.28 -10.70
C TYR A 108 -8.80 15.81 -10.50
N GLY A 109 -9.76 15.56 -9.62
CA GLY A 109 -10.40 14.26 -9.48
C GLY A 109 -11.35 14.04 -10.64
N ALA A 110 -11.19 12.95 -11.39
CA ALA A 110 -12.11 12.62 -12.48
C ALA A 110 -13.55 12.41 -11.95
N PRO A 111 -14.58 12.94 -12.61
CA PRO A 111 -15.97 12.70 -12.23
C PRO A 111 -16.29 11.20 -12.36
N ARG A 112 -17.15 10.69 -11.46
CA ARG A 112 -17.63 9.31 -11.52
C ARG A 112 -18.38 9.11 -12.84
N PRO A 113 -18.13 8.00 -13.58
CA PRO A 113 -18.88 7.73 -14.81
C PRO A 113 -20.37 7.57 -14.48
N ASN A 114 -21.21 8.25 -15.28
CA ASN A 114 -22.65 8.16 -15.20
C ASN A 114 -23.07 6.70 -15.44
N ARG A 115 -23.66 6.05 -14.42
CA ARG A 115 -24.33 4.75 -14.59
C ARG A 115 -25.69 5.03 -15.23
N GLY A 116 -25.68 5.30 -16.54
CA GLY A 116 -26.88 5.24 -17.36
C GLY A 116 -27.38 3.80 -17.37
N GLY A 117 -28.58 3.60 -16.84
CA GLY A 117 -29.32 2.36 -16.92
C GLY A 117 -29.77 2.03 -18.34
N ILE A 118 -30.21 0.80 -18.48
CA ILE A 118 -30.82 0.14 -19.64
C ILE A 118 -31.94 1.00 -20.23
#